data_AF-A0A3P6B3R1-F1
#
_entry.id   AF-A0A3P6B3R1-F1
#
_cell.length_a   1.000
_cell.length_b   1.000
_cell.length_c   1.000
_cell.angle_alpha   90.00
_cell.angle_beta   90.00
_cell.angle_gamma   90.00
#
_symmetry.space_group_name_H-M   'P 1'
#
loop_
_entity.id
_entity.type
_entity.pdbx_description
1 polymer ?
#
loop_
_entity_poly.entity_id
_entity_poly.type
_entity_poly.pdbx_seq_one_letter_code
_entity_poly.pdbx_strand_id
1 'polypeptide(L)'
;MAEVMLPMKMEMANDPSKFTSPDLLHVLAVDDSHVDRKFIERLLKVSSCKVTVVDSATRALQYLGLDVNEKPIGCKDLKVNLIMTDYSMPGMTGYELLKKIKESSAFRDVPVVVMSSENILPRIDRCLEEGAEDFLLKPVKLSDVRRIRDSLIKVEDLSFTKSINKRELETENVYSLDSSVPLQLKRTKI
;
A
#
# COMPACT_ATOMS: atom_id res chain seq x y z
N MET A 1 -5.21 -27.31 59.70
CA MET A 1 -5.44 -27.95 58.39
C MET A 1 -5.48 -26.82 57.37
N ALA A 2 -4.35 -26.53 56.71
CA ALA A 2 -4.22 -25.45 55.75
C ALA A 2 -4.73 -25.91 54.37
N GLU A 3 -5.59 -25.12 53.75
CA GLU A 3 -6.14 -25.39 52.42
C GLU A 3 -5.14 -24.85 51.38
N VAL A 4 -4.61 -25.74 50.54
CA VAL A 4 -3.61 -25.43 49.52
C VAL A 4 -4.32 -24.89 48.29
N MET A 5 -4.14 -23.60 48.01
CA MET A 5 -4.59 -22.94 46.79
C MET A 5 -3.75 -23.40 45.60
N LEU A 6 -4.33 -24.23 44.72
CA LEU A 6 -3.73 -24.62 43.44
C LEU A 6 -3.70 -23.43 42.47
N PRO A 7 -2.63 -23.25 41.67
CA PRO A 7 -2.55 -22.16 40.71
C PRO A 7 -3.56 -22.38 39.58
N MET A 8 -4.36 -21.35 39.28
CA MET A 8 -5.25 -21.33 38.12
C MET A 8 -4.40 -21.47 36.85
N LYS A 9 -4.63 -22.53 36.07
CA LYS A 9 -4.03 -22.70 34.75
C LYS A 9 -4.54 -21.59 33.84
N MET A 10 -3.62 -20.76 33.37
CA MET A 10 -3.86 -19.81 32.29
C MET A 10 -3.92 -20.62 30.99
N GLU A 11 -5.13 -20.94 30.55
CA GLU A 11 -5.36 -21.59 29.27
C GLU A 11 -5.16 -20.54 28.17
N MET A 12 -4.00 -20.57 27.51
CA MET A 12 -3.78 -19.80 26.29
C MET A 12 -4.70 -20.37 25.21
N ALA A 13 -5.86 -19.74 25.02
CA ALA A 13 -6.71 -19.95 23.86
C ALA A 13 -5.96 -19.46 22.61
N ASN A 14 -5.12 -20.32 22.06
CA ASN A 14 -4.52 -20.12 20.75
C ASN A 14 -5.56 -20.56 19.73
N ASP A 15 -6.48 -19.65 19.39
CA ASP A 15 -7.48 -19.86 18.33
C ASP A 15 -6.74 -20.00 16.98
N PRO A 16 -6.74 -21.18 16.35
CA PRO A 16 -6.07 -21.40 15.07
C PRO A 16 -6.75 -20.64 13.90
N SER A 17 -7.88 -19.97 14.13
CA SER A 17 -8.57 -19.15 13.13
C SER A 17 -8.04 -17.71 13.01
N LYS A 18 -7.08 -17.29 13.85
CA LYS A 18 -6.47 -15.95 13.81
C LYS A 18 -5.12 -15.86 13.09
N PHE A 19 -4.74 -16.86 12.30
CA PHE A 19 -3.79 -16.63 11.21
C PHE A 19 -4.56 -16.00 10.05
N THR A 20 -4.80 -14.68 10.14
CA THR A 20 -5.09 -13.91 8.93
C THR A 20 -3.89 -14.14 8.01
N SER A 21 -4.13 -14.76 6.84
CA SER A 21 -3.12 -14.79 5.78
C SER A 21 -2.51 -13.39 5.68
N PRO A 22 -1.17 -13.24 5.62
CA PRO A 22 -0.57 -11.92 5.47
C PRO A 22 -1.26 -11.23 4.32
N ASP A 23 -1.76 -10.00 4.52
CA ASP A 23 -2.48 -9.25 3.49
C ASP A 23 -1.62 -9.25 2.23
N LEU A 24 -2.01 -10.08 1.26
CA LEU A 24 -1.21 -10.30 0.08
C LEU A 24 -1.23 -9.01 -0.73
N LEU A 25 -0.05 -8.44 -0.96
CA LEU A 25 0.12 -7.24 -1.74
C LEU A 25 -0.59 -7.41 -3.09
N HIS A 26 -1.59 -6.55 -3.34
CA HIS A 26 -2.42 -6.64 -4.53
C HIS A 26 -1.86 -5.78 -5.64
N VAL A 27 -1.48 -6.44 -6.74
CA VAL A 27 -0.97 -5.80 -7.95
C VAL A 27 -2.03 -5.84 -9.05
N LEU A 28 -2.28 -4.69 -9.67
CA LEU A 28 -2.99 -4.59 -10.95
C LEU A 28 -1.96 -4.57 -12.07
N ALA A 29 -1.91 -5.63 -12.87
CA ALA A 29 -1.04 -5.72 -14.04
C ALA A 29 -1.83 -5.46 -15.33
N VAL A 30 -1.34 -4.54 -16.16
CA VAL A 30 -2.01 -4.03 -17.36
C VAL A 30 -1.08 -4.26 -18.56
N ASP A 31 -1.50 -5.06 -19.52
CA ASP A 31 -0.69 -5.37 -20.70
C ASP A 31 -1.60 -5.91 -21.82
N ASP A 32 -1.46 -5.46 -23.07
CA ASP A 32 -2.31 -5.90 -24.19
C ASP A 32 -1.88 -7.25 -24.77
N SER A 33 -0.62 -7.64 -24.59
CA SER A 33 -0.08 -8.94 -24.99
C SER A 33 -0.54 -10.04 -24.03
N HIS A 34 -1.30 -11.02 -24.55
CA HIS A 34 -1.73 -12.18 -23.76
C HIS A 34 -0.54 -12.97 -23.17
N VAL A 35 0.56 -13.07 -23.93
CA VAL A 35 1.77 -13.78 -23.50
C VAL A 35 2.43 -13.04 -22.33
N ASP A 36 2.59 -11.72 -22.45
CA ASP A 36 3.21 -10.90 -21.42
C ASP A 36 2.34 -10.86 -20.16
N ARG A 37 1.01 -10.73 -20.30
CA ARG A 37 0.06 -10.86 -19.18
C ARG A 37 0.25 -12.17 -18.42
N LYS A 38 0.33 -13.29 -19.13
CA LYS A 38 0.53 -14.60 -18.48
C LYS A 38 1.88 -14.73 -17.81
N PHE A 39 2.90 -14.12 -18.39
CA PHE A 39 4.24 -14.12 -17.84
C PHE A 39 4.32 -13.29 -16.54
N ILE A 40 3.85 -12.03 -16.57
CA ILE A 40 3.87 -11.15 -15.40
C ILE A 40 2.95 -11.66 -14.29
N GLU A 41 1.78 -12.22 -14.63
CA GLU A 41 0.87 -12.88 -13.68
C GLU A 41 1.58 -13.98 -12.90
N ARG A 42 2.35 -14.84 -13.59
CA ARG A 42 3.11 -15.92 -12.95
C ARG A 42 4.22 -15.40 -12.05
N LEU A 43 5.00 -14.42 -12.52
CA LEU A 43 6.10 -13.83 -11.72
C LEU A 43 5.59 -13.21 -10.41
N LEU A 44 4.49 -12.46 -10.50
CA LEU A 44 3.86 -11.83 -9.34
C LEU A 44 3.26 -12.85 -8.37
N LYS A 45 2.58 -13.90 -8.88
CA LYS A 45 2.05 -14.98 -8.02
C LYS A 45 3.15 -15.76 -7.31
N VAL A 46 4.25 -16.09 -7.99
CA VAL A 46 5.43 -16.72 -7.37
C VAL A 46 6.04 -15.83 -6.30
N SER A 47 5.92 -14.52 -6.47
CA SER A 47 6.35 -13.51 -5.50
C SER A 47 5.29 -13.21 -4.43
N SER A 48 4.35 -14.12 -4.17
CA SER A 48 3.29 -13.99 -3.16
C SER A 48 2.46 -12.70 -3.26
N CYS A 49 2.21 -12.22 -4.47
CA CYS A 49 1.28 -11.13 -4.70
C CYS A 49 -0.10 -11.68 -5.06
N LYS A 50 -1.15 -11.01 -4.60
CA LYS A 50 -2.46 -11.11 -5.24
C LYS A 50 -2.39 -10.33 -6.54
N VAL A 51 -2.92 -10.87 -7.63
CA VAL A 51 -2.79 -10.25 -8.96
C VAL A 51 -4.15 -10.16 -9.64
N THR A 52 -4.49 -8.96 -10.10
CA THR A 52 -5.52 -8.75 -11.11
C THR A 52 -4.82 -8.41 -12.41
N VAL A 53 -5.19 -9.10 -13.51
CA VAL A 53 -4.69 -8.77 -14.84
C VAL A 53 -5.79 -8.18 -15.70
N VAL A 54 -5.48 -7.14 -16.45
CA VAL A 54 -6.37 -6.52 -17.44
C VAL A 54 -5.60 -6.27 -18.73
N ASP A 55 -6.31 -6.20 -19.86
CA ASP A 55 -5.73 -6.21 -21.21
C ASP A 55 -5.55 -4.84 -21.84
N SER A 56 -5.90 -3.76 -21.14
CA SER A 56 -5.86 -2.41 -21.68
C SER A 56 -5.96 -1.36 -20.59
N ALA A 57 -5.50 -0.15 -20.89
CA ALA A 57 -5.63 0.99 -20.00
C ALA A 57 -7.10 1.32 -19.67
N THR A 58 -8.01 1.21 -20.64
CA THR A 58 -9.44 1.44 -20.41
C THR A 58 -10.00 0.47 -19.37
N ARG A 59 -9.69 -0.84 -19.48
CA ARG A 59 -10.10 -1.84 -18.48
C ARG A 59 -9.49 -1.56 -17.11
N ALA A 60 -8.25 -1.06 -17.06
CA ALA A 60 -7.63 -0.66 -15.79
C ALA A 60 -8.41 0.49 -15.13
N LEU A 61 -8.79 1.53 -15.88
CA LEU A 61 -9.59 2.64 -15.36
C LEU A 61 -10.97 2.17 -14.87
N GLN A 62 -11.64 1.29 -15.61
CA GLN A 62 -12.91 0.68 -15.21
C GLN A 62 -12.76 -0.14 -13.92
N TYR A 63 -11.68 -0.91 -13.80
CA TYR A 63 -11.40 -1.70 -12.61
C TYR A 63 -11.15 -0.81 -11.39
N LEU A 64 -10.42 0.30 -11.57
CA LEU A 64 -10.15 1.29 -10.53
C LEU A 64 -11.35 2.21 -10.23
N GLY A 65 -12.43 2.15 -11.03
CA GLY A 65 -13.58 3.04 -10.90
C GLY A 65 -13.27 4.50 -11.27
N LEU A 66 -12.27 4.72 -12.12
CA LEU A 66 -11.88 6.03 -12.64
C LEU A 66 -12.54 6.37 -13.98
N ASP A 67 -13.25 5.41 -14.57
CA ASP A 67 -14.11 5.67 -15.72
C ASP A 67 -15.45 6.25 -15.24
N VAL A 68 -15.77 7.45 -15.72
CA VAL A 68 -16.96 8.21 -15.31
C VAL A 68 -18.24 7.63 -15.93
N ASN A 69 -18.10 6.84 -17.01
CA ASN A 69 -19.23 6.41 -17.83
C ASN A 69 -19.71 4.99 -17.53
N GLU A 70 -18.96 4.22 -16.73
CA GLU A 70 -19.27 2.81 -16.46
C GLU A 70 -19.24 2.47 -14.97
N LYS A 71 -20.02 1.47 -14.58
CA LYS A 71 -19.97 0.96 -13.20
C LYS A 71 -18.60 0.30 -12.97
N PRO A 72 -17.97 0.53 -11.80
CA PRO A 72 -16.72 -0.14 -11.46
C PRO A 72 -16.90 -1.65 -11.54
N ILE A 73 -16.02 -2.33 -12.29
CA ILE A 73 -16.04 -3.79 -12.43
C ILE A 73 -15.25 -4.44 -11.28
N GLY A 74 -14.42 -3.67 -10.57
CA GLY A 74 -13.67 -4.12 -9.40
C GLY A 74 -14.51 -4.23 -8.13
N CYS A 75 -14.10 -5.09 -7.20
CA CYS A 75 -14.67 -5.12 -5.85
C CYS A 75 -14.24 -3.85 -5.10
N LYS A 76 -15.20 -3.09 -4.57
CA LYS A 76 -14.96 -1.84 -3.81
C LYS A 76 -14.05 -2.02 -2.59
N ASP A 77 -13.91 -3.24 -2.09
CA ASP A 77 -13.13 -3.55 -0.88
C ASP A 77 -11.69 -3.99 -1.18
N LEU A 78 -11.27 -4.04 -2.45
CA LEU A 78 -9.92 -4.45 -2.82
C LEU A 78 -9.00 -3.24 -3.01
N LYS A 79 -8.20 -2.97 -1.98
CA LYS A 79 -7.09 -2.01 -2.04
C LYS A 79 -6.03 -2.50 -3.01
N VAL A 80 -5.80 -1.74 -4.09
CA VAL A 80 -4.65 -1.96 -4.98
C VAL A 80 -3.43 -1.30 -4.35
N ASN A 81 -2.36 -2.07 -4.16
CA ASN A 81 -1.11 -1.60 -3.56
C ASN A 81 -0.07 -1.18 -4.60
N LEU A 82 -0.17 -1.70 -5.83
CA LEU A 82 0.77 -1.44 -6.92
C LEU A 82 0.08 -1.60 -8.27
N ILE A 83 0.43 -0.74 -9.22
CA ILE A 83 0.01 -0.87 -10.62
C ILE A 83 1.26 -1.09 -11.46
N MET A 84 1.25 -2.14 -12.29
CA MET A 84 2.29 -2.38 -13.30
C MET A 84 1.64 -2.30 -14.68
N THR A 85 2.09 -1.41 -15.55
CA THR A 85 1.48 -1.21 -16.87
C THR A 85 2.50 -1.32 -17.99
N ASP A 86 2.14 -1.98 -19.08
CA ASP A 86 2.85 -1.84 -20.34
C ASP A 86 2.74 -0.40 -20.85
N TYR A 87 3.79 0.08 -21.52
CA TYR A 87 3.82 1.41 -22.12
C TYR A 87 3.02 1.47 -23.42
N SER A 88 3.19 0.47 -24.29
CA SER A 88 2.78 0.48 -25.70
C SER A 88 1.50 -0.33 -25.92
N MET A 89 0.38 0.21 -25.44
CA MET A 89 -0.93 -0.39 -25.64
C MET A 89 -1.75 0.33 -26.74
N PRO A 90 -2.58 -0.37 -27.51
CA PRO A 90 -3.47 0.25 -28.49
C PRO A 90 -4.56 1.10 -27.82
N GLY A 91 -4.92 2.20 -28.48
CA GLY A 91 -5.95 3.13 -28.04
C GLY A 91 -5.47 4.11 -26.97
N MET A 92 -5.03 3.60 -25.81
CA MET A 92 -4.48 4.41 -24.73
C MET A 92 -3.20 3.77 -24.20
N THR A 93 -2.13 4.57 -24.16
CA THR A 93 -0.80 4.16 -23.71
C THR A 93 -0.72 4.00 -22.19
N GLY A 94 0.29 3.28 -21.72
CA GLY A 94 0.59 3.20 -20.29
C GLY A 94 0.96 4.54 -19.66
N TYR A 95 1.54 5.46 -20.44
CA TYR A 95 1.82 6.82 -19.98
C TYR A 95 0.52 7.63 -19.74
N GLU A 96 -0.45 7.53 -20.64
CA GLU A 96 -1.76 8.19 -20.44
C GLU A 96 -2.52 7.58 -19.26
N LEU A 97 -2.42 6.26 -19.06
CA LEU A 97 -2.96 5.59 -17.88
C LEU A 97 -2.31 6.10 -16.59
N LEU A 98 -0.97 6.16 -16.56
CA LEU A 98 -0.19 6.69 -15.44
C LEU A 98 -0.68 8.09 -15.07
N LYS A 99 -0.76 8.99 -16.05
CA LYS A 99 -1.23 10.36 -15.84
C LYS A 99 -2.61 10.40 -15.17
N LYS A 100 -3.58 9.65 -15.70
CA LYS A 100 -4.94 9.57 -15.13
C LYS A 100 -4.96 9.02 -13.70
N ILE A 101 -4.10 8.05 -13.38
CA ILE A 101 -3.96 7.51 -12.02
C ILE A 101 -3.40 8.59 -11.09
N LYS A 102 -2.37 9.34 -11.52
CA LYS A 102 -1.73 10.39 -10.71
C LYS A 102 -2.58 11.64 -10.54
N GLU A 103 -3.48 11.93 -11.48
CA GLU A 103 -4.50 12.98 -11.33
C GLU A 103 -5.63 12.57 -10.36
N SER A 104 -5.82 11.28 -10.09
CA SER A 104 -6.88 10.79 -9.21
C SER A 104 -6.55 10.96 -7.73
N SER A 105 -7.44 11.61 -6.99
CA SER A 105 -7.29 11.76 -5.53
C SER A 105 -7.24 10.43 -4.77
N ALA A 106 -7.88 9.39 -5.30
CA ALA A 106 -7.98 8.07 -4.67
C ALA A 106 -6.76 7.17 -4.95
N PHE A 107 -6.04 7.39 -6.06
CA PHE A 107 -4.97 6.49 -6.50
C PHE A 107 -3.62 7.17 -6.77
N ARG A 108 -3.51 8.50 -6.62
CA ARG A 108 -2.24 9.21 -6.86
C ARG A 108 -1.05 8.67 -6.07
N ASP A 109 -1.31 8.21 -4.85
CA ASP A 109 -0.30 7.67 -3.95
C ASP A 109 -0.02 6.18 -4.21
N VAL A 110 -0.80 5.52 -5.07
CA VAL A 110 -0.50 4.15 -5.49
C VAL A 110 0.72 4.18 -6.41
N PRO A 111 1.79 3.42 -6.12
CA PRO A 111 2.96 3.34 -6.96
C PRO A 111 2.58 2.72 -8.32
N VAL A 112 3.12 3.31 -9.38
CA VAL A 112 2.90 2.86 -10.75
C VAL A 112 4.26 2.57 -11.37
N VAL A 113 4.46 1.33 -11.81
CA VAL A 113 5.66 0.89 -12.52
C VAL A 113 5.31 0.70 -13.99
N VAL A 114 6.07 1.35 -14.86
CA VAL A 114 5.87 1.24 -16.32
C VAL A 114 6.83 0.18 -16.86
N MET A 115 6.34 -0.66 -17.77
CA MET A 115 7.09 -1.72 -18.43
C MET A 115 7.14 -1.43 -19.93
N SER A 116 8.28 -1.62 -20.59
CA SER A 116 8.42 -1.35 -22.02
C SER A 116 9.36 -2.35 -22.68
N SER A 117 9.08 -2.75 -23.92
CA SER A 117 10.02 -3.51 -24.76
C SER A 117 11.09 -2.62 -25.40
N GLU A 118 10.90 -1.31 -25.39
CA GLU A 118 11.79 -0.32 -25.99
C GLU A 118 12.56 0.45 -24.90
N ASN A 119 13.85 0.65 -25.12
CA ASN A 119 14.72 1.44 -24.25
C ASN A 119 14.92 2.86 -24.82
N ILE A 120 13.93 3.72 -24.63
CA ILE A 120 13.93 5.09 -25.18
C ILE A 120 13.98 6.07 -24.00
N LEU A 121 15.14 6.71 -23.80
CA LEU A 121 15.38 7.62 -22.66
C LEU A 121 14.29 8.71 -22.51
N PRO A 122 13.89 9.45 -23.56
CA PRO A 122 12.81 10.44 -23.42
C PRO A 122 11.44 9.88 -23.01
N ARG A 123 11.19 8.56 -23.15
CA ARG A 123 9.97 7.94 -22.62
C ARG A 123 10.12 7.61 -21.15
N ILE A 124 11.28 7.08 -20.76
CA ILE A 124 11.62 6.78 -19.38
C ILE A 124 11.53 8.05 -18.54
N ASP A 125 12.21 9.12 -18.98
CA ASP A 125 12.25 10.40 -18.28
C ASP A 125 10.84 10.96 -18.07
N ARG A 126 10.02 11.00 -19.13
CA ARG A 126 8.63 11.47 -19.04
C ARG A 126 7.77 10.65 -18.09
N CYS A 127 7.94 9.33 -18.05
CA CYS A 127 7.19 8.49 -17.10
C CYS A 127 7.60 8.79 -15.65
N LEU A 128 8.90 8.93 -15.37
CA LEU A 128 9.40 9.25 -14.04
C LEU A 128 8.98 10.65 -13.60
N GLU A 129 9.03 11.65 -14.49
CA GLU A 129 8.57 13.02 -14.24
C GLU A 129 7.06 13.09 -13.93
N GLU A 130 6.25 12.26 -14.58
CA GLU A 130 4.81 12.13 -14.29
C GLU A 130 4.52 11.41 -12.96
N GLY A 131 5.56 10.88 -12.30
CA GLY A 131 5.45 10.24 -10.99
C GLY A 131 5.37 8.71 -11.03
N ALA A 132 5.83 8.06 -12.11
CA ALA A 132 6.08 6.63 -12.06
C ALA A 132 7.12 6.31 -10.96
N GLU A 133 6.86 5.25 -10.20
CA GLU A 133 7.77 4.74 -9.18
C GLU A 133 9.02 4.13 -9.81
N ASP A 134 8.86 3.48 -10.96
CA ASP A 134 9.95 2.82 -11.68
C ASP A 134 9.60 2.60 -13.16
N PHE A 135 10.62 2.32 -13.96
CA PHE A 135 10.50 1.95 -15.36
C PHE A 135 11.34 0.70 -15.65
N LEU A 136 10.68 -0.38 -16.08
CA LEU A 136 11.32 -1.67 -16.35
C LEU A 136 11.37 -1.98 -17.84
N LEU A 137 12.52 -2.45 -18.31
CA LEU A 137 12.65 -3.03 -19.65
C LEU A 137 12.17 -4.48 -19.63
N LYS A 138 11.30 -4.84 -20.59
CA LYS A 138 10.87 -6.21 -20.80
C LYS A 138 11.99 -7.05 -21.42
N PRO A 139 12.08 -8.36 -21.12
CA PRO A 139 11.20 -9.11 -20.21
C PRO A 139 11.51 -8.80 -18.74
N VAL A 140 10.44 -8.55 -17.96
CA VAL A 140 10.55 -8.31 -16.52
C VAL A 140 11.11 -9.54 -15.82
N LYS A 141 12.06 -9.36 -14.90
CA LYS A 141 12.69 -10.45 -14.18
C LYS A 141 12.06 -10.63 -12.81
N LEU A 142 12.20 -11.83 -12.27
CA LEU A 142 11.77 -12.13 -10.90
C LEU A 142 12.52 -11.27 -9.86
N SER A 143 13.76 -10.84 -10.16
CA SER A 143 14.50 -9.89 -9.33
C SER A 143 13.84 -8.52 -9.26
N ASP A 144 13.25 -8.05 -10.36
CA ASP A 144 12.63 -6.73 -10.43
C ASP A 144 11.36 -6.71 -9.58
N VAL A 145 10.53 -7.75 -9.73
CA VAL A 145 9.30 -7.93 -8.94
C VAL A 145 9.60 -8.02 -7.44
N ARG A 146 10.62 -8.81 -7.05
CA ARG A 146 11.03 -8.93 -5.64
C ARG A 146 11.49 -7.58 -5.08
N ARG A 147 12.34 -6.87 -5.81
CA ARG A 147 12.83 -5.54 -5.40
C ARG A 147 11.68 -4.57 -5.16
N ILE A 148 10.72 -4.50 -6.09
CA ILE A 148 9.55 -3.62 -5.95
C ILE A 148 8.72 -4.02 -4.74
N ARG A 149 8.38 -5.31 -4.60
CA ARG A 149 7.61 -5.82 -3.45
C ARG A 149 8.28 -5.47 -2.12
N ASP A 150 9.57 -5.73 -1.99
CA ASP A 150 10.31 -5.50 -0.75
C ASP A 150 10.39 -4.02 -0.39
N SER A 151 10.47 -3.13 -1.39
CA SER A 151 10.39 -1.68 -1.17
C SER A 151 9.02 -1.27 -0.61
N LEU A 152 7.92 -1.86 -1.09
CA LEU A 152 6.58 -1.54 -0.62
C LEU A 152 6.32 -2.00 0.82
N ILE A 153 6.78 -3.19 1.18
CA ILE A 153 6.64 -3.72 2.55
C ILE A 153 7.39 -2.84 3.56
N LYS A 154 8.61 -2.41 3.21
CA LYS A 154 9.39 -1.50 4.07
C LYS A 154 8.67 -0.17 4.30
N VAL A 155 7.98 0.36 3.29
CA VAL A 155 7.21 1.60 3.42
C VAL A 155 6.02 1.42 4.37
N GLU A 156 5.34 0.26 4.32
CA GLU A 156 4.24 -0.04 5.24
C GLU A 156 4.74 -0.15 6.71
N ASP A 157 5.85 -0.85 6.95
CA ASP A 157 6.46 -0.95 8.30
C ASP A 157 6.90 0.41 8.86
N LEU A 158 7.48 1.27 8.01
CA LEU A 158 7.87 2.63 8.39
C LEU A 158 6.67 3.55 8.66
N SER A 159 5.56 3.36 7.94
CA SER A 159 4.31 4.11 8.19
C SER A 159 3.67 3.73 9.52
N PHE A 160 3.79 2.44 9.91
CA PHE A 160 3.27 1.93 11.17
C PHE A 160 4.07 2.45 12.37
N THR A 161 5.40 2.39 12.29
CA THR A 161 6.30 2.91 13.34
C THR A 161 6.18 4.42 13.53
N LYS A 162 6.02 5.21 12.45
CA LYS A 162 5.75 6.66 12.56
C LYS A 162 4.42 6.97 13.25
N SER A 163 3.40 6.14 13.02
CA SER A 163 2.08 6.29 13.64
C SER A 163 2.04 5.88 15.12
N ILE A 164 3.02 5.10 15.60
CA ILE A 164 3.24 4.83 17.04
C ILE A 164 3.96 6.02 17.67
N ASN A 165 5.07 6.47 17.10
CA ASN A 165 5.84 7.61 17.64
C ASN A 165 5.01 8.90 17.69
N LYS A 166 4.10 9.13 16.73
CA LYS A 166 3.21 10.29 16.77
C LYS A 166 2.19 10.23 17.92
N ARG A 167 1.73 9.02 18.29
CA ARG A 167 0.80 8.85 19.42
C ARG A 167 1.49 8.99 20.77
N GLU A 168 2.76 8.60 20.88
CA GLU A 168 3.55 8.81 22.12
C GLU A 168 3.92 10.29 22.34
N LEU A 169 4.22 11.05 21.27
CA LEU A 169 4.48 12.50 21.34
C LEU A 169 3.24 13.34 21.69
N GLU A 170 2.03 12.86 21.41
CA GLU A 170 0.78 13.53 21.80
C GLU A 170 0.39 13.23 23.27
N THR A 171 0.95 12.19 23.90
CA THR A 171 0.70 11.85 25.31
C THR A 171 1.64 12.54 26.31
N GLU A 172 2.77 13.11 25.89
CA GLU A 172 3.69 13.81 26.80
C GLU A 172 3.32 15.27 27.10
N ASN A 173 2.26 15.83 26.48
CA ASN A 173 1.87 17.23 26.70
C ASN A 173 0.73 17.42 27.73
N VAL A 174 0.38 16.40 28.51
CA VAL A 174 -0.71 16.46 29.53
C VAL A 174 -0.21 16.44 30.98
N TYR A 175 1.07 16.18 31.24
CA TYR A 175 1.64 16.24 32.58
C TYR A 175 2.51 17.49 32.80
N SER A 176 1.87 18.65 32.83
CA SER A 176 2.41 19.86 33.46
C SER A 176 1.45 20.34 34.56
N LEU A 177 1.59 19.68 35.72
CA LEU A 177 1.33 20.13 37.09
C LEU A 177 0.32 21.28 37.30
N ASP A 178 -0.93 20.90 37.59
CA ASP A 178 -1.72 21.60 38.61
C ASP A 178 -1.41 20.95 39.97
N SER A 179 -0.74 21.68 40.84
CA SER A 179 -0.80 21.43 42.28
C SER A 179 -0.44 22.70 43.04
N SER A 180 -1.43 23.41 43.55
CA SER A 180 -1.42 23.97 44.92
C SER A 180 -2.80 24.47 45.33
N VAL A 181 -3.44 23.67 46.19
CA VAL A 181 -4.72 23.89 46.88
C VAL A 181 -4.59 25.05 47.91
N PRO A 182 -5.67 25.80 48.24
CA PRO A 182 -5.57 27.06 48.99
C PRO A 182 -5.59 26.88 50.52
N LEU A 183 -4.78 27.67 51.22
CA LEU A 183 -4.85 27.86 52.69
C LEU A 183 -4.88 29.36 53.02
N GLN A 184 -6.07 29.84 53.38
CA GLN A 184 -6.29 31.12 54.07
C GLN A 184 -6.04 30.92 55.58
N LEU A 185 -5.16 31.72 56.20
CA LEU A 185 -5.42 32.30 57.53
C LEU A 185 -4.43 33.42 57.93
N LYS A 186 -4.98 34.64 58.00
CA LYS A 186 -4.75 35.78 58.91
C LYS A 186 -3.37 35.96 59.58
N ARG A 187 -2.78 37.15 59.38
CA ARG A 187 -2.09 37.90 60.45
C ARG A 187 -2.50 39.37 60.47
N THR A 188 -2.79 39.83 61.67
CA THR A 188 -3.21 41.17 62.10
C THR A 188 -2.00 42.11 62.19
N LYS A 189 -2.26 43.43 62.05
CA LYS A 189 -1.43 44.59 62.51
C LYS A 189 -0.79 44.31 63.88
N ILE A 190 0.37 44.80 64.29
CA ILE A 190 1.04 46.12 64.18
C ILE A 190 2.55 45.85 64.20
#